data_AF-D8G809-F1
#
_entry.id   AF-D8G809-F1
#
_cell.length_a   1.000
_cell.length_b   1.000
_cell.length_c   1.000
_cell.angle_alpha   90.00
_cell.angle_beta   90.00
_cell.angle_gamma   90.00
#
_symmetry.space_group_name_H-M   'P 1'
#
loop_
_entity.id
_entity.type
_entity.pdbx_description
1 polymer ?
#
loop_
_entity_poly.entity_id
_entity_poly.type
_entity_poly.pdbx_seq_one_letter_code
_entity_poly.pdbx_strand_id
1 'polypeptide(L)'
;MNVAAVSESFTHRQKTLALNDIPIAIEAMHEDGYVPIPNVLNAEEVTAARAAIDRLQPFGLDGSSWSELNDRFKCVFNRDRLWLSYLDRPGIVDLAEALMGDRCHAIGMTAWKSFPGYDGWRVHTDQLLVPVPETVFFDPNFQLPVWICTAHFYLSDITVKSRRTKRI
;
A
#
# COMPACT_ATOMS: atom_id res chain seq x y z
N MET A 1 -20.65 -28.90 3.25
CA MET A 1 -20.02 -28.28 2.07
C MET A 1 -18.52 -28.36 2.28
N ASN A 2 -17.83 -29.12 1.43
CA ASN A 2 -16.38 -29.28 1.48
C ASN A 2 -15.74 -27.97 1.04
N VAL A 3 -15.02 -27.31 1.95
CA VAL A 3 -14.08 -26.25 1.58
C VAL A 3 -12.88 -26.98 0.99
N ALA A 4 -12.86 -27.11 -0.33
CA ALA A 4 -11.66 -27.55 -1.03
C ALA A 4 -10.53 -26.61 -0.63
N ALA A 5 -9.49 -27.15 -0.01
CA ALA A 5 -8.27 -26.43 0.26
C ALA A 5 -7.71 -25.99 -1.10
N VAL A 6 -7.70 -24.67 -1.34
CA VAL A 6 -6.95 -24.09 -2.44
C VAL A 6 -5.47 -24.36 -2.13
N SER A 7 -4.98 -25.49 -2.64
CA SER A 7 -3.56 -25.87 -2.60
C SER A 7 -2.89 -25.54 -3.93
N GLU A 8 -3.20 -24.38 -4.49
CA GLU A 8 -2.32 -23.83 -5.50
C GLU A 8 -1.17 -23.17 -4.78
N SER A 9 0.02 -23.72 -4.98
CA SER A 9 1.27 -23.03 -4.67
C SER A 9 1.30 -21.74 -5.49
N PHE A 10 0.86 -20.64 -4.89
CA PHE A 10 1.05 -19.30 -5.45
C PHE A 10 2.54 -19.07 -5.56
N THR A 11 3.09 -19.31 -6.75
CA THR A 11 4.49 -19.03 -7.03
C THR A 11 4.57 -17.52 -7.21
N HIS A 12 4.95 -16.84 -6.15
CA HIS A 12 5.14 -15.40 -6.12
C HIS A 12 6.15 -15.02 -7.22
N ARG A 13 5.67 -14.51 -8.35
CA ARG A 13 6.49 -14.14 -9.53
C ARG A 13 7.25 -12.82 -9.33
N GLN A 14 7.33 -12.29 -8.12
CA GLN A 14 7.72 -10.90 -7.97
C GLN A 14 9.18 -10.64 -8.28
N LYS A 15 9.36 -9.75 -9.25
CA LYS A 15 10.58 -8.99 -9.45
C LYS A 15 10.48 -7.74 -8.57
N THR A 16 11.48 -7.47 -7.74
CA THR A 16 11.68 -6.10 -7.24
C THR A 16 12.10 -5.23 -8.42
N LEU A 17 11.43 -4.10 -8.61
CA LEU A 17 11.69 -3.22 -9.74
C LEU A 17 12.37 -1.94 -9.30
N ALA A 18 13.20 -1.36 -10.17
CA ALA A 18 13.65 -0.01 -9.94
C ALA A 18 12.47 0.95 -10.08
N LEU A 19 12.50 2.04 -9.33
CA LEU A 19 11.42 3.03 -9.29
C LEU A 19 11.08 3.62 -10.67
N ASN A 20 12.04 3.59 -11.61
CA ASN A 20 11.88 4.18 -12.94
C ASN A 20 11.43 3.18 -14.01
N ASP A 21 11.26 1.90 -13.68
CA ASP A 21 10.80 0.86 -14.63
C ASP A 21 9.26 0.86 -14.75
N ILE A 22 8.68 2.02 -15.05
CA ILE A 22 7.22 2.27 -15.00
C ILE A 22 6.41 1.25 -15.82
N PRO A 23 6.76 0.90 -17.08
CA PRO A 23 5.98 -0.07 -17.85
C PRO A 23 5.89 -1.45 -17.18
N ILE A 24 6.99 -1.92 -16.57
CA ILE A 24 7.02 -3.21 -15.88
C ILE A 24 6.24 -3.12 -14.57
N ALA A 25 6.30 -1.97 -13.89
CA ALA A 25 5.51 -1.73 -12.68
C ALA A 25 4.00 -1.74 -12.98
N ILE A 26 3.56 -1.16 -14.10
CA ILE A 26 2.17 -1.18 -14.55
C ILE A 26 1.70 -2.61 -14.84
N GLU A 27 2.52 -3.40 -15.55
CA GLU A 27 2.23 -4.82 -15.80
C GLU A 27 2.06 -5.59 -14.49
N ALA A 28 2.99 -5.44 -13.55
CA ALA A 28 2.90 -6.06 -12.23
C ALA A 28 1.67 -5.60 -11.43
N MET A 29 1.26 -4.33 -11.55
CA MET A 29 0.05 -3.83 -10.90
C MET A 29 -1.23 -4.46 -11.49
N HIS A 30 -1.28 -4.73 -12.79
CA HIS A 30 -2.43 -5.39 -13.41
C HIS A 30 -2.46 -6.90 -13.16
N GLU A 31 -1.31 -7.57 -13.17
CA GLU A 31 -1.20 -9.02 -12.99
C GLU A 31 -1.25 -9.44 -11.51
N ASP A 32 -0.45 -8.78 -10.66
CA ASP A 32 -0.27 -9.17 -9.25
C ASP A 32 -1.04 -8.25 -8.28
N GLY A 33 -1.48 -7.07 -8.73
CA GLY A 33 -2.15 -6.08 -7.86
C GLY A 33 -1.20 -5.26 -6.97
N TYR A 34 0.12 -5.47 -7.05
CA TYR A 34 1.13 -4.72 -6.30
C TYR A 34 2.54 -4.85 -6.88
N VAL A 35 3.40 -3.87 -6.58
CA VAL A 35 4.83 -3.87 -6.94
C VAL A 35 5.71 -3.46 -5.75
N PRO A 36 6.74 -4.27 -5.37
CA PRO A 36 7.72 -3.88 -4.37
C PRO A 36 8.86 -3.10 -5.03
N ILE A 37 9.07 -1.87 -4.56
CA ILE A 37 10.12 -0.99 -5.05
C ILE A 37 11.11 -0.79 -3.90
N PRO A 38 12.29 -1.43 -3.90
CA PRO A 38 13.26 -1.32 -2.84
C PRO A 38 13.98 0.02 -2.88
N ASN A 39 14.55 0.43 -1.75
CA ASN A 39 15.43 1.60 -1.63
C ASN A 39 14.79 2.92 -2.12
N VAL A 40 13.46 3.01 -2.07
CA VAL A 40 12.76 4.26 -2.40
C VAL A 40 13.14 5.35 -1.41
N LEU A 41 13.32 5.02 -0.12
CA LEU A 41 13.77 5.96 0.91
C LEU A 41 15.17 5.60 1.38
N ASN A 42 16.00 6.62 1.64
CA ASN A 42 17.29 6.45 2.29
C ASN A 42 17.15 6.40 3.83
N ALA A 43 18.24 6.08 4.53
CA ALA A 43 18.24 5.92 5.98
C ALA A 43 17.87 7.20 6.77
N GLU A 44 18.24 8.37 6.25
CA GLU A 44 17.92 9.67 6.86
C GLU A 44 16.42 9.97 6.71
N GLU A 45 15.86 9.75 5.51
CA GLU A 45 14.43 9.90 5.24
C GLU A 45 13.59 8.94 6.10
N VAL A 46 14.04 7.69 6.29
CA VAL A 46 13.38 6.73 7.18
C VAL A 46 13.42 7.22 8.64
N THR A 47 14.58 7.69 9.10
CA THR A 47 14.75 8.20 10.47
C THR A 47 13.88 9.44 10.72
N ALA A 48 13.85 10.36 9.77
CA ALA A 48 13.03 11.58 9.85
C ALA A 48 11.53 11.25 9.88
N ALA A 49 11.06 10.35 9.01
CA ALA A 49 9.68 9.91 8.99
C ALA A 49 9.28 9.25 10.31
N ARG A 50 10.11 8.34 10.85
CA ARG A 50 9.84 7.69 12.14
C ARG A 50 9.75 8.69 13.28
N ALA A 51 10.71 9.62 13.37
CA ALA A 51 10.70 10.67 14.37
C ALA A 51 9.46 11.57 14.24
N ALA A 52 8.98 11.84 13.02
CA ALA A 52 7.76 12.59 12.80
C ALA A 52 6.51 11.82 13.26
N ILE A 53 6.43 10.51 13.00
CA ILE A 53 5.34 9.65 13.52
C ILE A 53 5.36 9.65 15.05
N ASP A 54 6.52 9.53 15.69
CA ASP A 54 6.64 9.51 17.14
C ASP A 54 6.18 10.80 17.83
N ARG A 55 6.19 11.94 17.10
CA ARG A 55 5.68 13.22 17.61
C ARG A 55 4.18 13.41 17.38
N LEU A 56 3.53 12.61 16.54
CA LEU A 56 2.11 12.77 16.23
C LEU A 56 1.27 12.61 17.50
N GLN A 57 0.36 13.54 17.70
CA GLN A 57 -0.68 13.45 18.73
C GLN A 57 -2.01 13.11 18.05
N PRO A 58 -2.79 12.17 18.59
CA PRO A 58 -4.05 11.77 17.98
C PRO A 58 -5.06 12.92 18.04
N PHE A 59 -5.81 13.13 16.96
CA PHE A 59 -7.01 13.96 16.99
C PHE A 59 -8.14 13.44 16.09
N GLY A 60 -9.38 13.79 16.42
CA GLY A 60 -10.54 13.52 15.56
C GLY A 60 -10.76 12.02 15.35
N LEU A 61 -10.56 11.56 14.12
CA LEU A 61 -10.72 10.15 13.72
C LEU A 61 -9.41 9.34 13.81
N ASP A 62 -8.37 9.91 14.40
CA ASP A 62 -7.14 9.19 14.77
C ASP A 62 -7.39 8.24 15.94
N GLY A 63 -6.49 7.28 16.10
CA GLY A 63 -6.44 6.40 17.27
C GLY A 63 -6.46 4.91 16.95
N SER A 64 -6.40 4.13 18.01
CA SER A 64 -6.50 2.66 18.02
C SER A 64 -7.93 2.23 17.71
N SER A 65 -8.37 2.35 16.46
CA SER A 65 -9.76 1.99 16.11
C SER A 65 -10.08 0.50 16.38
N TRP A 66 -9.06 -0.36 16.56
CA TRP A 66 -9.24 -1.81 16.66
C TRP A 66 -8.28 -2.56 17.63
N SER A 67 -7.15 -1.97 18.03
CA SER A 67 -6.23 -2.56 19.04
C SER A 67 -5.37 -1.48 19.69
N GLU A 68 -5.16 -1.55 21.01
CA GLU A 68 -4.16 -0.74 21.71
C GLU A 68 -2.72 -1.00 21.22
N LEU A 69 -2.53 -2.07 20.43
CA LEU A 69 -1.26 -2.43 19.82
C LEU A 69 -1.06 -1.78 18.43
N ASN A 70 -1.92 -0.84 18.02
CA ASN A 70 -1.70 -0.06 16.81
C ASN A 70 -2.18 1.40 16.92
N ASP A 71 -1.31 2.34 16.55
CA ASP A 71 -1.68 3.74 16.32
C ASP A 71 -1.92 3.97 14.83
N ARG A 72 -2.95 4.78 14.54
CA ARG A 72 -3.28 5.22 13.19
C ARG A 72 -3.60 6.70 13.20
N PHE A 73 -2.86 7.46 12.38
CA PHE A 73 -3.02 8.90 12.22
C PHE A 73 -3.43 9.22 10.79
N LYS A 74 -4.55 9.88 10.60
CA LYS A 74 -5.11 10.21 9.29
C LYS A 74 -4.68 11.61 8.83
N CYS A 75 -4.69 11.79 7.51
CA CYS A 75 -4.38 13.06 6.85
C CYS A 75 -3.06 13.67 7.35
N VAL A 76 -2.02 12.84 7.47
CA VAL A 76 -0.73 13.28 8.04
C VAL A 76 -0.06 14.37 7.22
N PHE A 77 -0.34 14.46 5.91
CA PHE A 77 0.10 15.58 5.07
C PHE A 77 -0.34 16.96 5.57
N ASN A 78 -1.39 17.05 6.39
CA ASN A 78 -1.83 18.29 7.05
C ASN A 78 -1.14 18.56 8.40
N ARG A 79 -0.27 17.65 8.88
CA ARG A 79 0.37 17.73 10.21
C ARG A 79 1.75 18.37 10.15
N ASP A 80 2.51 18.07 9.09
CA ASP A 80 3.90 18.50 8.93
C ASP A 80 4.24 18.57 7.42
N ARG A 81 5.02 19.57 7.02
CA ARG A 81 5.46 19.74 5.63
C ARG A 81 6.32 18.57 5.15
N LEU A 82 7.01 17.88 6.05
CA LEU A 82 7.80 16.69 5.77
C LEU A 82 7.01 15.68 4.91
N TRP A 83 5.74 15.48 5.20
CA TRP A 83 4.91 14.49 4.51
C TRP A 83 4.68 14.78 3.03
N LEU A 84 4.79 16.04 2.60
CA LEU A 84 4.59 16.42 1.20
C LEU A 84 5.68 15.84 0.30
N SER A 85 6.92 15.64 0.78
CA SER A 85 7.98 15.02 -0.03
C SER A 85 7.80 13.52 -0.26
N TYR A 86 6.90 12.88 0.50
CA TYR A 86 6.51 11.48 0.29
C TYR A 86 5.25 11.39 -0.58
N LEU A 87 4.36 12.38 -0.47
CA LEU A 87 3.16 12.50 -1.28
C LEU A 87 3.49 12.78 -2.75
N ASP A 88 4.41 13.74 -2.97
CA ASP A 88 4.86 14.20 -4.29
C ASP A 88 6.25 13.61 -4.61
N ARG A 89 6.40 12.29 -4.45
CA ARG A 89 7.69 11.63 -4.68
C ARG A 89 7.87 11.31 -6.17
N PRO A 90 8.95 11.79 -6.83
CA PRO A 90 9.25 11.42 -8.21
C PRO A 90 9.33 9.90 -8.39
N GLY A 91 8.90 9.41 -9.55
CA GLY A 91 8.76 7.99 -9.86
C GLY A 91 7.51 7.33 -9.26
N ILE A 92 7.08 7.72 -8.05
CA ILE A 92 5.83 7.24 -7.45
C ILE A 92 4.63 7.95 -8.08
N VAL A 93 4.71 9.29 -8.22
CA VAL A 93 3.69 10.08 -8.91
C VAL A 93 3.63 9.70 -10.39
N ASP A 94 4.78 9.56 -11.05
CA ASP A 94 4.84 9.15 -12.46
C ASP A 94 4.16 7.79 -12.69
N LEU A 95 4.38 6.82 -11.78
CA LEU A 95 3.69 5.53 -11.83
C LEU A 95 2.17 5.67 -11.59
N ALA A 96 1.75 6.48 -10.62
CA ALA A 96 0.34 6.69 -10.33
C ALA A 96 -0.41 7.33 -11.51
N GLU A 97 0.18 8.35 -12.13
CA GLU A 97 -0.38 9.01 -13.31
C GLU A 97 -0.40 8.09 -14.53
N ALA A 98 0.64 7.29 -14.75
CA ALA A 98 0.67 6.34 -15.84
C ALA A 98 -0.34 5.19 -15.65
N LEU A 99 -0.63 4.80 -14.40
CA LEU A 99 -1.57 3.72 -14.08
C LEU A 99 -3.04 4.17 -14.06
N MET A 100 -3.33 5.37 -13.52
CA MET A 100 -4.70 5.84 -13.24
C MET A 100 -5.11 7.08 -14.05
N GLY A 101 -4.16 7.69 -14.78
CA GLY A 101 -4.34 8.93 -15.54
C GLY A 101 -3.75 10.17 -14.84
N ASP A 102 -3.40 11.18 -15.64
CA ASP A 102 -2.79 12.46 -15.22
C ASP A 102 -3.69 13.34 -14.33
N ARG A 103 -4.98 13.04 -14.25
CA ARG A 103 -5.93 13.69 -13.35
C ARG A 103 -6.19 12.90 -12.07
N CYS A 104 -5.32 11.96 -11.71
CA CYS A 104 -5.41 11.29 -10.42
C CYS A 104 -5.08 12.28 -9.28
N HIS A 105 -5.60 12.00 -8.08
CA HIS A 105 -5.43 12.86 -6.92
C HIS A 105 -5.21 12.04 -5.66
N ALA A 106 -4.36 12.53 -4.77
CA ALA A 106 -4.21 11.96 -3.45
C ALA A 106 -5.45 12.26 -2.60
N ILE A 107 -6.12 11.21 -2.13
CA ILE A 107 -7.33 11.31 -1.30
C ILE A 107 -7.04 11.16 0.20
N GLY A 108 -5.82 10.78 0.57
CA GLY A 108 -5.45 10.57 1.96
C GLY A 108 -4.00 10.15 2.13
N MET A 109 -3.47 10.36 3.33
CA MET A 109 -2.19 9.83 3.76
C MET A 109 -2.31 9.46 5.24
N THR A 110 -1.96 8.22 5.58
CA THR A 110 -2.11 7.70 6.93
C THR A 110 -0.77 7.17 7.43
N ALA A 111 -0.38 7.57 8.64
CA ALA A 111 0.76 6.95 9.33
C ALA A 111 0.24 5.84 10.24
N TRP A 112 0.94 4.69 10.21
CA TRP A 112 0.63 3.53 11.03
C TRP A 112 1.84 3.18 11.88
N LYS A 113 1.59 2.91 13.16
CA LYS A 113 2.59 2.39 14.09
C LYS A 113 2.02 1.15 14.74
N SER A 114 2.66 0.01 14.49
CA SER A 114 2.28 -1.28 15.08
C SER A 114 3.26 -1.64 16.19
N PHE A 115 2.73 -2.05 17.35
CA PHE A 115 3.52 -2.46 18.51
C PHE A 115 3.74 -3.98 18.54
N PRO A 116 4.74 -4.47 19.29
CA PRO A 116 4.95 -5.90 19.47
C PRO A 116 3.68 -6.62 19.92
N GLY A 117 3.38 -7.77 19.31
CA GLY A 117 2.16 -8.53 19.58
C GLY A 117 0.95 -8.13 18.74
N TYR A 118 1.04 -7.07 17.91
CA TYR A 118 -0.03 -6.75 16.98
C TYR A 118 -0.12 -7.80 15.86
N ASP A 119 -1.30 -8.40 15.73
CA ASP A 119 -1.55 -9.54 14.84
C ASP A 119 -2.02 -9.16 13.42
N GLY A 120 -2.04 -7.85 13.12
CA GLY A 120 -2.47 -7.32 11.83
C GLY A 120 -3.99 -7.40 11.64
N TRP A 121 -4.42 -7.12 10.41
CA TRP A 121 -5.82 -7.20 10.02
C TRP A 121 -6.15 -8.57 9.44
N ARG A 122 -7.44 -8.93 9.51
CA ARG A 122 -7.97 -10.01 8.68
C ARG A 122 -7.81 -9.65 7.20
N VAL A 123 -7.79 -10.66 6.34
CA VAL A 123 -7.77 -10.44 4.90
C VAL A 123 -8.99 -9.60 4.49
N HIS A 124 -8.73 -8.49 3.80
CA HIS A 124 -9.74 -7.54 3.33
C HIS A 124 -9.21 -6.79 2.11
N THR A 125 -10.13 -6.16 1.38
CA THR A 125 -9.80 -5.10 0.43
C THR A 125 -10.06 -3.75 1.08
N ASP A 126 -9.20 -2.76 0.83
CA ASP A 126 -9.37 -1.41 1.40
C ASP A 126 -10.67 -0.77 0.92
N GLN A 127 -11.06 -1.03 -0.33
CA GLN A 127 -12.28 -0.52 -0.93
C GLN A 127 -12.74 -1.43 -2.08
N LEU A 128 -14.04 -1.72 -2.15
CA LEU A 128 -14.71 -2.23 -3.35
C LEU A 128 -15.60 -1.12 -3.90
N LEU A 129 -15.25 -0.56 -5.06
CA LEU A 129 -16.02 0.53 -5.67
C LEU A 129 -17.16 0.01 -6.53
N VAL A 130 -16.87 -0.93 -7.42
CA VAL A 130 -17.83 -1.49 -8.36
C VAL A 130 -17.69 -3.01 -8.33
N PRO A 131 -18.75 -3.75 -7.96
CA PRO A 131 -18.76 -5.19 -8.16
C PRO A 131 -18.85 -5.47 -9.66
N VAL A 132 -17.91 -6.23 -10.20
CA VAL A 132 -17.90 -6.66 -11.60
C VAL A 132 -18.27 -8.14 -11.69
N PRO A 133 -19.12 -8.56 -12.65
CA PRO A 133 -19.41 -9.98 -12.86
C PRO A 133 -18.15 -10.74 -13.27
N GLU A 134 -17.91 -11.94 -12.71
CA GLU A 134 -16.71 -12.73 -13.03
C GLU A 134 -16.53 -12.98 -14.54
N THR A 135 -17.64 -13.02 -15.29
CA THR A 135 -17.65 -13.21 -16.73
C THR A 135 -16.84 -12.18 -17.52
N VAL A 136 -16.61 -10.96 -16.97
CA VAL A 136 -15.82 -9.95 -17.69
C VAL A 136 -14.36 -10.35 -17.81
N PHE A 137 -13.84 -11.16 -16.88
CA PHE A 137 -12.46 -11.65 -16.92
C PHE A 137 -12.22 -12.75 -17.97
N PHE A 138 -13.28 -13.23 -18.64
CA PHE A 138 -13.14 -14.15 -19.77
C PHE A 138 -12.86 -13.44 -21.11
N ASP A 139 -13.05 -12.12 -21.18
CA ASP A 139 -12.63 -11.33 -22.34
C ASP A 139 -11.12 -11.03 -22.21
N PRO A 140 -10.25 -11.55 -23.10
CA PRO A 140 -8.82 -11.30 -23.03
C PRO A 140 -8.44 -9.83 -23.28
N ASN A 141 -9.38 -9.00 -23.77
CA ASN A 141 -9.17 -7.57 -23.96
C ASN A 141 -9.67 -6.75 -22.76
N PHE A 142 -10.31 -7.38 -21.77
CA PHE A 142 -10.76 -6.69 -20.58
C PHE A 142 -9.59 -6.48 -19.62
N GLN A 143 -9.34 -5.21 -19.27
CA GLN A 143 -8.40 -4.82 -18.24
C GLN A 143 -9.17 -4.05 -17.17
N LEU A 144 -9.13 -4.53 -15.92
CA LEU A 144 -9.79 -3.84 -14.82
C LEU A 144 -9.11 -2.48 -14.57
N PRO A 145 -9.85 -1.35 -14.62
CA PRO A 145 -9.27 -0.06 -14.30
C PRO A 145 -8.81 0.00 -12.84
N VAL A 146 -7.64 0.58 -12.61
CA VAL A 146 -7.19 0.89 -11.25
C VAL A 146 -7.77 2.25 -10.86
N TRP A 147 -8.76 2.25 -9.96
CA TRP A 147 -9.37 3.49 -9.47
C TRP A 147 -8.69 4.08 -8.23
N ILE A 148 -8.07 3.21 -7.42
CA ILE A 148 -7.37 3.57 -6.19
C ILE A 148 -6.10 2.73 -6.14
N CYS A 149 -4.95 3.38 -5.96
CA CYS A 149 -3.70 2.72 -5.61
C CYS A 149 -3.16 3.28 -4.29
N THR A 150 -2.50 2.42 -3.51
CA THR A 150 -1.91 2.82 -2.23
C THR A 150 -0.40 2.64 -2.27
N ALA A 151 0.35 3.74 -2.14
CA ALA A 151 1.79 3.71 -1.93
C ALA A 151 2.10 3.48 -0.44
N HIS A 152 2.74 2.35 -0.13
CA HIS A 152 3.15 2.01 1.22
C HIS A 152 4.65 2.20 1.40
N PHE A 153 5.04 3.17 2.22
CA PHE A 153 6.42 3.35 2.66
C PHE A 153 6.67 2.57 3.95
N TYR A 154 7.38 1.45 3.86
CA TYR A 154 7.79 0.69 5.03
C TYR A 154 9.02 1.35 5.68
N LEU A 155 8.88 1.75 6.95
CA LEU A 155 9.93 2.45 7.70
C LEU A 155 10.76 1.52 8.61
N SER A 156 10.47 0.23 8.54
CA SER A 156 11.15 -0.85 9.27
C SER A 156 11.15 -2.10 8.41
N ASP A 157 12.09 -3.00 8.67
CA ASP A 157 12.17 -4.27 7.95
C ASP A 157 10.94 -5.16 8.20
N ILE A 158 10.38 -5.66 7.09
CA ILE A 158 9.21 -6.52 7.08
C ILE A 158 9.65 -7.98 6.88
N THR A 159 10.03 -8.61 7.99
CA THR A 159 10.47 -10.02 8.12
C THR A 159 9.27 -10.95 8.27
N VAL A 160 9.39 -12.26 8.05
CA VAL A 160 8.28 -13.21 8.32
C VAL A 160 7.74 -13.12 9.75
N LYS A 161 8.57 -12.74 10.71
CA LYS A 161 8.19 -12.52 12.12
C LYS A 161 7.45 -11.18 12.34
N SER A 162 7.72 -10.16 11.51
CA SER A 162 7.02 -8.85 11.53
C SER A 162 5.96 -8.70 10.42
N ARG A 163 5.89 -9.62 9.45
CA ARG A 163 4.99 -9.66 8.29
C ARG A 163 3.61 -10.04 8.75
N ARG A 164 2.67 -9.10 8.67
CA ARG A 164 1.25 -9.44 8.82
C ARG A 164 0.30 -8.72 7.87
N THR A 165 0.79 -7.95 6.89
CA THR A 165 -0.01 -7.68 5.69
C THR A 165 -0.14 -9.00 4.94
N LYS A 166 -1.22 -9.73 5.20
CA LYS A 166 -1.59 -10.94 4.46
C LYS A 166 -2.16 -10.48 3.13
N ARG A 167 -1.48 -10.83 2.04
CA ARG A 167 -1.94 -10.58 0.66
C ARG A 167 -2.44 -11.92 0.10
N ILE A 168 -3.57 -11.90 -0.59
CA ILE A 168 -4.08 -13.07 -1.33
C ILE A 168 -3.32 -13.13 -2.65
#